data_AF-A0A1F9CLJ7-F1
#
_entry.id   AF-A0A1F9CLJ7-F1
#
_cell.length_a   1.000
_cell.length_b   1.000
_cell.length_c   1.000
_cell.angle_alpha   90.00
_cell.angle_beta   90.00
_cell.angle_gamma   90.00
#
_symmetry.space_group_name_H-M   'P 1'
#
loop_
_entity.id
_entity.type
_entity.pdbx_description
1 polymer ?
#
loop_
_entity_poly.entity_id
_entity_poly.type
_entity_poly.pdbx_seq_one_letter_code
_entity_poly.pdbx_strand_id
1 'polypeptide(L)' 'TPFDMTVLNDLDRFHLVMDTIDRLPQTGDKGIYLKQQLKDKLIEHKQYIDKYGEDMPEVRNWKWGMDRE' A
#
# COMPACT_ATOMS: atom_id res chain seq x y z
N THR A 1 11.93 0.20 8.70
CA THR A 1 11.86 -1.27 8.45
C THR A 1 12.16 -1.56 6.98
N PRO A 2 12.38 -2.82 6.54
CA PRO A 2 12.69 -3.10 5.13
C PRO A 2 11.68 -2.53 4.14
N PHE A 3 10.38 -2.66 4.40
CA PHE A 3 9.35 -2.07 3.53
C PHE A 3 9.28 -0.55 3.64
N ASP A 4 9.51 0.03 4.82
CA ASP A 4 9.53 1.49 5.00
C ASP A 4 10.56 2.20 4.10
N MET A 5 11.71 1.56 3.83
CA MET A 5 12.67 2.09 2.87
C MET A 5 12.10 2.18 1.44
N THR A 6 11.17 1.31 1.06
CA THR A 6 10.45 1.41 -0.22
C THR A 6 9.39 2.50 -0.19
N VAL A 7 8.74 2.73 0.96
CA VAL A 7 7.75 3.80 1.15
C VAL A 7 8.41 5.17 1.04
N LEU A 8 9.57 5.36 1.67
CA LEU A 8 10.34 6.61 1.59
C LEU A 8 10.84 6.98 0.19
N ASN A 9 10.82 6.02 -0.74
CA ASN A 9 11.24 6.22 -2.13
C ASN A 9 10.07 6.06 -3.12
N ASP A 10 8.82 6.01 -2.65
CA ASP A 10 7.62 5.80 -3.46
C ASP A 10 7.66 4.52 -4.33
N LEU A 11 8.44 3.52 -3.93
CA LEU A 11 8.62 2.24 -4.64
C LEU A 11 7.73 1.11 -4.09
N ASP A 12 6.95 1.38 -3.07
CA ASP A 12 6.12 0.37 -2.42
C ASP A 12 4.82 0.10 -3.18
N ARG A 13 4.17 -1.02 -2.83
CA ARG A 13 2.96 -1.51 -3.49
C ARG A 13 1.79 -0.50 -3.46
N PHE A 14 1.70 0.34 -2.44
CA PHE A 14 0.60 1.30 -2.30
C PHE A 14 0.81 2.47 -3.26
N HIS A 15 2.02 3.06 -3.29
CA HIS A 15 2.36 4.11 -4.26
C HIS A 15 2.21 3.61 -5.69
N LEU A 16 2.74 2.43 -6.03
CA LEU A 16 2.61 1.86 -7.38
C LEU A 16 1.15 1.69 -7.84
N VAL A 17 0.24 1.31 -6.93
CA VAL A 17 -1.19 1.20 -7.28
C VAL A 17 -1.82 2.58 -7.45
N MET A 18 -1.56 3.53 -6.56
CA MET A 18 -2.05 4.91 -6.70
C MET A 18 -1.58 5.54 -8.02
N ASP A 19 -0.33 5.31 -8.37
CA ASP A 19 0.29 5.74 -9.62
C ASP A 19 -0.37 5.11 -10.85
N THR A 20 -0.76 3.84 -10.76
CA THR A 20 -1.47 3.14 -11.83
C THR A 20 -2.87 3.74 -12.02
N ILE A 21 -3.58 4.03 -10.92
CA ILE A 21 -4.90 4.67 -10.95
C ILE A 21 -4.83 6.04 -11.63
N ASP A 22 -3.84 6.87 -11.28
CA ASP A 22 -3.68 8.21 -11.85
C ASP A 22 -3.42 8.19 -13.37
N ARG A 23 -2.85 7.10 -13.88
CA ARG A 23 -2.53 6.94 -15.32
C ARG A 23 -3.65 6.27 -16.12
N LEU A 24 -4.64 5.68 -15.45
CA LEU A 24 -5.73 4.94 -16.09
C LEU A 24 -7.07 5.68 -15.91
N PRO A 25 -7.44 6.60 -16.82
CA PRO A 25 -8.64 7.43 -16.66
C PRO A 25 -9.95 6.63 -16.57
N GLN A 26 -9.95 5.36 -16.99
CA GLN A 26 -11.11 4.46 -16.92
C GLN A 26 -11.44 3.96 -15.50
N THR A 27 -10.61 4.21 -14.48
CA THR A 27 -10.88 3.72 -13.11
C THR A 27 -12.05 4.44 -12.41
N GLY A 28 -12.35 5.67 -12.83
CA GLY A 28 -13.45 6.47 -12.28
C GLY A 28 -13.47 6.57 -10.75
N ASP A 29 -14.66 6.65 -10.16
CA ASP A 29 -14.88 6.82 -8.72
C ASP A 29 -14.28 5.70 -7.87
N LYS A 30 -14.27 4.47 -8.41
CA LYS A 30 -13.69 3.30 -7.72
C LYS A 30 -12.18 3.47 -7.52
N GLY A 31 -11.49 4.03 -8.52
CA GLY A 31 -10.07 4.36 -8.42
C GLY A 31 -9.82 5.43 -7.36
N ILE A 32 -10.65 6.49 -7.33
CA ILE A 32 -10.54 7.56 -6.34
C ILE A 32 -10.70 7.02 -4.92
N TYR A 33 -11.71 6.18 -4.69
CA TYR A 33 -11.94 5.56 -3.39
C TYR A 33 -10.77 4.65 -2.96
N LEU A 34 -10.27 3.80 -3.86
CA LEU A 34 -9.11 2.96 -3.58
C LEU A 34 -7.86 3.81 -3.26
N LYS A 35 -7.63 4.91 -3.97
CA LYS A 35 -6.53 5.83 -3.68
C LYS A 35 -6.63 6.41 -2.27
N GLN A 36 -7.83 6.75 -1.81
CA GLN A 36 -8.03 7.22 -0.44
C GLN A 36 -7.67 6.13 0.58
N GLN A 37 -8.14 4.89 0.38
CA GLN A 37 -7.80 3.77 1.26
C GLN A 37 -6.30 3.52 1.34
N LEU A 38 -5.59 3.64 0.22
CA LEU A 38 -4.13 3.45 0.17
C LEU A 38 -3.37 4.56 0.91
N LYS A 39 -3.87 5.81 0.87
CA LYS A 39 -3.32 6.90 1.69
C LYS A 39 -3.52 6.64 3.18
N ASP A 40 -4.70 6.15 3.56
CA ASP A 40 -4.98 5.80 4.95
C ASP A 40 -4.07 4.65 5.42
N LYS A 41 -3.78 3.69 4.52
CA LYS A 41 -2.81 2.60 4.77
C LYS A 41 -1.38 3.11 4.99
N LEU A 42 -0.93 4.12 4.26
CA LEU A 42 0.39 4.73 4.49
C LEU A 42 0.48 5.41 5.87
N ILE A 43 -0.62 6.02 6.33
CA ILE A 43 -0.70 6.58 7.69
C ILE A 43 -0.65 5.46 8.74
N GLU A 44 -1.41 4.38 8.53
CA GLU A 44 -1.39 3.19 9.39
C GLU A 44 0.01 2.57 9.47
N HIS A 45 0.68 2.41 8.32
CA HIS A 45 2.05 1.91 8.23
C HIS A 45 2.99 2.73 9.10
N LYS A 46 2.97 4.06 8.97
CA LYS A 46 3.82 4.95 9.77
C LYS A 46 3.57 4.79 11.28
N GLN A 47 2.30 4.77 11.68
CA GLN A 47 1.95 4.57 13.09
C GLN A 47 2.38 3.20 13.61
N TYR A 48 2.30 2.17 12.76
CA TYR A 48 2.66 0.81 13.11
C TYR A 48 4.18 0.66 13.30
N ILE A 49 5.00 1.18 12.38
CA ILE A 49 6.46 1.13 12.51
C ILE A 49 6.93 1.93 13.74
N ASP A 50 6.33 3.09 14.01
CA ASP A 50 6.69 3.93 15.17
C ASP A 50 6.38 3.22 16.49
N LYS A 51 5.31 2.42 16.52
CA LYS A 51 4.85 1.71 17.72
C LYS A 51 5.55 0.37 17.95
N TYR A 52 5.79 -0.40 16.88
CA TYR A 52 6.21 -1.80 16.98
C TYR A 52 7.62 -2.06 16.43
N GLY A 53 8.19 -1.14 15.64
CA GLY A 53 9.53 -1.28 15.07
C GLY A 53 9.64 -2.36 13.97
N GLU A 54 8.52 -2.89 13.49
CA GLU A 54 8.47 -3.92 12.44
C GLU A 54 7.41 -3.58 11.38
N ASP A 55 7.52 -4.19 10.20
CA ASP A 55 6.56 -4.01 9.12
C ASP A 55 5.19 -4.57 9.48
N MET A 56 4.13 -3.95 8.95
CA MET A 56 2.75 -4.41 9.18
C MET A 56 2.59 -5.91 8.83
N PRO A 57 1.75 -6.67 9.56
CA PRO A 57 1.54 -8.09 9.29
C PRO A 57 1.05 -8.36 7.87
N GLU A 58 0.21 -7.47 7.31
CA GLU A 58 -0.25 -7.57 5.92
C GLU A 58 0.90 -7.46 4.91
N VAL A 59 1.97 -6.73 5.26
CA VAL A 59 3.14 -6.55 4.41
C VAL A 59 4.03 -7.79 4.49
N ARG A 60 4.34 -8.24 5.72
CA ARG A 60 5.25 -9.37 5.98
C ARG A 60 4.68 -10.72 5.58
N ASN A 61 3.39 -10.92 5.78
CA ASN A 61 2.73 -12.20 5.55
C ASN A 61 2.12 -12.33 4.16
N TRP A 62 2.30 -11.32 3.29
CA TRP A 62 1.81 -11.36 1.93
C TRP A 62 2.50 -12.47 1.12
N LYS A 63 1.71 -13.20 0.34
CA LYS A 63 2.18 -14.26 -0.56
C LYS A 63 1.51 -14.12 -1.91
N TRP A 64 2.27 -14.41 -2.97
CA TRP A 64 1.72 -14.53 -4.32
C TRP A 64 0.81 -15.75 -4.42
N GLY A 65 -0.31 -15.63 -5.14
CA GLY A 65 -1.16 -16.77 -5.47
C GLY A 65 -1.87 -17.42 -4.28
N MET A 66 -2.30 -16.67 -3.26
CA MET A 66 -3.36 -17.21 -2.40
C MET A 66 -4.63 -17.35 -3.24
N ASP A 67 -4.96 -18.61 -3.52
CA ASP A 67 -6.03 -19.04 -4.40
C ASP A 67 -7.39 -18.49 -3.98
N ARG A 68 -8.13 -17.99 -4.97
CA ARG A 68 -9.57 -17.79 -4.85
C ARG A 68 -10.21 -19.15 -5.16
N GLU A 69 -10.79 -19.78 -4.14
CA GLU A 69 -11.91 -20.69 -4.37
C GLU A 69 -13.13 -19.89 -4.87
#